data_AF-A0A0S8BBP9-F1
#
_entry.id   AF-A0A0S8BBP9-F1
#
_cell.length_a   1.000
_cell.length_b   1.000
_cell.length_c   1.000
_cell.angle_alpha   90.00
_cell.angle_beta   90.00
_cell.angle_gamma   90.00
#
_symmetry.space_group_name_H-M   'P 1'
#
loop_
_entity.id
_entity.type
_entity.pdbx_description
1 polymer ?
#
loop_
_entity_poly.entity_id
_entity_poly.type
_entity_poly.pdbx_seq_one_letter_code
_entity_poly.pdbx_strand_id
1 'polypeptide(L)'
;MLAILALLGVPLWLILGWLAAGLWHRHDVEKNLPGLFKMKVRVLEGTYRHLDGNYSRTAAIAIWAHDILIIEKGLLLGRNLHFPVDEGLQPPQSADPKQVKGRLGDKPVTMQFQLDDSTIIEVAAAGEDSTLAQGPFFADSSESVSIR
;
A
#
# COMPACT_ATOMS: atom_id res chain seq x y z
N MET A 1 -4.99 40.42 -8.83
CA MET A 1 -4.02 39.36 -8.49
C MET A 1 -3.26 38.80 -9.70
N LEU A 2 -3.84 38.70 -10.91
CA LEU A 2 -3.13 38.24 -12.14
C LEU A 2 -1.95 39.12 -12.60
N ALA A 3 -1.96 40.42 -12.28
CA ALA A 3 -0.94 41.37 -12.77
C ALA A 3 0.43 41.24 -12.09
N ILE A 4 0.51 40.69 -10.87
CA ILE A 4 1.78 40.59 -10.12
C ILE A 4 2.65 39.44 -10.66
N LEU A 5 2.02 38.37 -11.18
CA LEU A 5 2.72 37.24 -11.81
C LEU A 5 3.37 37.62 -13.15
N ALA A 6 2.73 38.51 -13.92
CA ALA A 6 3.27 38.99 -15.20
C ALA A 6 4.52 39.86 -15.01
N LEU A 7 4.62 40.60 -13.89
CA LEU A 7 5.78 41.44 -13.57
C LEU A 7 7.03 40.62 -13.21
N LEU A 8 6.84 39.39 -12.72
CA LEU A 8 7.96 38.53 -12.28
C LEU A 8 8.70 37.84 -13.44
N GLY A 9 8.19 37.93 -14.67
CA GLY A 9 8.82 37.29 -15.82
C GLY A 9 8.93 35.77 -15.74
N VAL A 10 8.28 35.13 -14.75
CA VAL A 10 8.17 33.69 -14.62
C VAL A 10 6.94 33.27 -15.40
N PRO A 11 7.09 32.75 -16.62
CA PRO A 11 5.94 32.44 -17.42
C PRO A 11 5.23 31.22 -16.81
N LEU A 12 3.90 31.27 -16.78
CA LEU A 12 3.03 30.30 -16.09
C LEU A 12 3.29 28.84 -16.49
N TRP A 13 3.80 28.62 -17.71
CA TRP A 13 4.16 27.30 -18.23
C TRP A 13 5.36 26.66 -17.50
N LEU A 14 6.29 27.45 -16.93
CA LEU A 14 7.36 26.91 -16.09
C LEU A 14 6.81 26.34 -14.78
N ILE A 15 5.82 27.00 -14.17
CA ILE A 15 5.15 26.49 -12.97
C ILE A 15 4.40 25.20 -13.30
N LEU A 16 3.67 25.17 -14.42
CA LEU A 16 2.99 23.96 -14.89
C LEU A 16 3.98 22.82 -15.20
N GLY A 17 5.08 23.13 -15.88
CA GLY A 17 6.13 22.17 -16.22
C GLY A 17 6.81 21.62 -14.97
N TRP A 18 7.08 22.46 -13.97
CA TRP A 18 7.68 22.04 -12.72
C TRP A 18 6.72 21.16 -11.88
N LEU A 19 5.43 21.51 -11.84
CA LEU A 19 4.39 20.66 -11.25
C LEU A 19 4.29 19.31 -11.95
N ALA A 20 4.24 19.29 -13.28
CA ALA A 20 4.17 18.05 -14.06
C ALA A 20 5.42 17.18 -13.87
N ALA A 21 6.61 17.79 -13.88
CA ALA A 21 7.88 17.09 -13.63
C ALA A 21 7.95 16.53 -12.21
N GLY A 22 7.49 17.27 -11.20
CA GLY A 22 7.42 16.79 -9.81
C GLY A 22 6.47 15.62 -9.63
N LEU A 23 5.31 15.64 -10.31
CA LEU A 23 4.37 14.53 -10.31
C LEU A 23 4.92 13.29 -11.03
N TRP A 24 5.62 13.47 -12.16
CA TRP A 24 6.28 12.38 -12.86
C TRP A 24 7.44 11.77 -12.09
N HIS A 25 8.28 12.60 -11.46
CA HIS A 25 9.41 12.10 -10.68
C HIS A 25 8.93 11.29 -9.47
N ARG A 26 7.90 11.76 -8.76
CA ARG A 26 7.28 10.99 -7.67
C ARG A 26 6.73 9.65 -8.14
N HIS A 27 5.98 9.65 -9.23
CA HIS A 27 5.38 8.44 -9.77
C HIS A 27 6.42 7.45 -10.33
N ASP A 28 7.57 7.93 -10.80
CA ASP A 28 8.66 7.07 -11.27
C ASP A 28 9.46 6.48 -10.10
N VAL A 29 9.73 7.27 -9.06
CA VAL A 29 10.37 6.79 -7.82
C VAL A 29 9.48 5.77 -7.11
N GLU A 30 8.18 6.05 -6.99
CA GLU A 30 7.18 5.14 -6.41
C GLU A 30 6.99 3.86 -7.25
N LYS A 31 7.30 3.88 -8.55
CA LYS A 31 7.28 2.67 -9.37
C LYS A 31 8.54 1.84 -9.30
N ASN A 32 9.68 2.47 -9.04
CA ASN A 32 11.00 1.83 -9.13
C ASN A 32 11.61 1.48 -7.76
N LEU A 33 10.93 1.79 -6.66
CA LEU A 33 11.36 1.40 -5.32
C LEU A 33 11.17 -0.12 -5.13
N PRO A 34 12.27 -0.89 -4.90
CA PRO A 34 12.17 -2.32 -4.68
C PRO A 34 11.44 -2.61 -3.37
N GLY A 35 10.52 -3.58 -3.39
CA GLY A 35 9.74 -3.99 -2.21
C GLY A 35 8.37 -3.33 -2.08
N LEU A 36 7.97 -2.47 -3.04
CA LEU A 36 6.59 -1.98 -3.11
C LEU A 36 5.67 -3.04 -3.72
N PHE A 37 4.46 -3.12 -3.19
CA PHE A 37 3.41 -4.00 -3.71
C PHE A 37 2.04 -3.32 -3.64
N LYS A 38 1.11 -3.79 -4.47
CA LYS A 38 -0.28 -3.30 -4.43
C LYS A 38 -1.06 -4.06 -3.37
N MET A 39 -1.78 -3.31 -2.53
CA MET A 39 -2.61 -3.90 -1.51
C MET A 39 -3.93 -3.18 -1.28
N LYS A 40 -4.79 -3.84 -0.52
CA LYS A 40 -5.99 -3.30 0.10
C LYS A 40 -6.03 -3.77 1.53
N VAL A 41 -6.65 -2.95 2.38
CA VAL A 41 -6.79 -3.27 3.80
C VAL A 41 -8.22 -3.01 4.24
N ARG A 42 -8.70 -3.84 5.16
CA ARG A 42 -9.92 -3.63 5.94
C ARG A 42 -9.67 -4.03 7.39
N VAL A 43 -10.47 -3.50 8.30
CA VAL A 43 -10.46 -3.92 9.71
C VAL A 43 -11.42 -5.11 9.87
N LEU A 44 -10.99 -6.17 10.55
CA LEU A 44 -11.86 -7.27 10.94
C LEU A 44 -12.38 -7.09 12.36
N GLU A 45 -11.49 -6.75 13.29
CA GLU A 45 -11.80 -6.52 14.70
C GLU A 45 -11.10 -5.28 15.21
N GLY A 46 -11.75 -4.53 16.11
CA GLY A 46 -11.25 -3.26 16.64
C GLY A 46 -11.70 -2.05 15.82
N THR A 47 -10.99 -0.93 15.96
CA THR A 47 -11.28 0.30 15.21
C THR A 47 -9.98 1.03 14.95
N TYR A 48 -9.61 1.13 13.67
CA TYR A 48 -8.43 1.88 13.26
C TYR A 48 -8.83 3.17 12.56
N ARG A 49 -8.15 4.27 12.90
CA ARG A 49 -8.46 5.58 12.35
C ARG A 49 -8.34 5.55 10.82
N HIS A 50 -9.42 5.90 10.12
CA HIS A 50 -9.50 5.99 8.66
C HIS A 50 -9.54 4.65 7.89
N LEU A 51 -9.74 3.53 8.59
CA LEU A 51 -10.10 2.26 7.98
C LEU A 51 -11.53 1.88 8.37
N ASP A 52 -12.20 1.24 7.40
CA ASP A 52 -13.53 0.68 7.59
C ASP A 52 -13.43 -0.85 7.57
N GLY A 53 -14.51 -1.53 7.97
CA GLY A 53 -14.63 -3.00 7.84
C GLY A 53 -14.79 -3.49 6.38
N ASN A 54 -14.83 -2.57 5.42
CA ASN A 54 -14.94 -2.88 4.00
C ASN A 54 -13.66 -2.51 3.26
N TYR A 55 -13.31 -3.30 2.24
CA TYR A 55 -12.22 -2.95 1.36
C TYR A 55 -12.44 -1.62 0.66
N SER A 56 -11.39 -0.79 0.61
CA SER A 56 -11.42 0.44 -0.17
C SER A 56 -11.61 0.14 -1.66
N ARG A 57 -12.29 1.04 -2.37
CA ARG A 57 -12.52 0.91 -3.83
C ARG A 57 -11.22 0.92 -4.61
N THR A 58 -10.25 1.74 -4.20
CA THR A 58 -8.93 1.85 -4.82
C THR A 58 -7.91 0.97 -4.10
N ALA A 59 -7.01 0.36 -4.87
CA ALA A 59 -5.81 -0.25 -4.29
C ALA A 59 -4.86 0.86 -3.83
N ALA A 60 -4.13 0.59 -2.75
CA ALA A 60 -3.03 1.40 -2.27
C ALA A 60 -1.70 0.72 -2.61
N ILE A 61 -0.62 1.48 -2.54
CA ILE A 61 0.74 0.95 -2.64
C ILE A 61 1.29 0.83 -1.23
N ALA A 62 2.01 -0.25 -0.95
CA ALA A 62 2.58 -0.47 0.37
C ALA A 62 3.99 -1.05 0.33
N ILE A 63 4.70 -0.84 1.43
CA ILE A 63 6.04 -1.34 1.68
C ILE A 63 6.16 -1.73 3.16
N TRP A 64 6.94 -2.78 3.41
CA TRP A 64 7.35 -3.13 4.76
C TRP A 64 8.59 -2.32 5.17
N ALA A 65 8.49 -1.64 6.30
CA ALA A 65 9.62 -1.06 7.00
C ALA A 65 9.75 -1.80 8.33
N HIS A 66 10.50 -2.90 8.31
CA HIS A 66 10.58 -3.85 9.43
C HIS A 66 9.20 -4.44 9.77
N ASP A 67 8.72 -4.22 10.98
CA ASP A 67 7.41 -4.59 11.54
C ASP A 67 6.30 -3.57 11.20
N ILE A 68 6.62 -2.47 10.53
CA ILE A 68 5.65 -1.44 10.17
C ILE A 68 5.25 -1.59 8.71
N LEU A 69 3.97 -1.85 8.46
CA LEU A 69 3.38 -1.78 7.14
C LEU A 69 3.02 -0.33 6.82
N ILE A 70 3.71 0.25 5.84
CA ILE A 70 3.47 1.62 5.38
C ILE A 70 2.62 1.56 4.12
N ILE A 71 1.48 2.26 4.14
CA ILE A 71 0.54 2.33 3.03
C ILE A 71 0.43 3.77 2.54
N GLU A 72 0.67 3.96 1.25
CA GLU A 72 0.39 5.21 0.55
C GLU A 72 -0.97 5.14 -0.15
N LYS A 73 -1.90 6.01 0.26
CA LYS A 73 -3.26 6.07 -0.29
C LYS A 73 -3.50 7.38 -1.04
N GLY A 74 -3.74 7.30 -2.35
CA GLY A 74 -4.21 8.42 -3.19
C GLY A 74 -3.21 8.86 -4.26
N LEU A 75 -3.66 9.69 -5.23
CA LEU A 75 -2.89 10.01 -6.44
C LEU A 75 -2.01 11.27 -6.35
N LEU A 76 -2.27 12.17 -5.38
CA LEU A 76 -1.75 13.55 -5.40
C LEU A 76 -1.35 14.09 -4.01
N LEU A 77 -2.11 13.75 -2.96
CA LEU A 77 -1.75 13.94 -1.56
C LEU A 77 -1.86 12.60 -0.84
N GLY A 78 -0.94 11.69 -1.17
CA GLY A 78 -0.84 10.38 -0.55
C GLY A 78 -0.95 10.52 0.97
N ARG A 79 -1.97 9.90 1.56
CA ARG A 79 -2.01 9.73 3.00
C ARG A 79 -1.15 8.52 3.31
N ASN A 80 -0.05 8.76 4.01
CA ASN A 80 0.77 7.71 4.57
C ASN A 80 0.09 7.22 5.85
N LEU A 81 -0.33 5.97 5.81
CA LEU A 81 -0.84 5.26 6.97
C LEU A 81 0.25 4.27 7.39
N HIS A 82 0.54 4.27 8.68
CA HIS A 82 1.51 3.38 9.30
C HIS A 82 0.73 2.39 10.14
N PHE A 83 0.99 1.11 9.96
CA PHE A 83 0.38 0.02 10.72
C PHE A 83 1.52 -0.74 11.39
N PRO A 84 1.82 -0.44 12.66
CA PRO A 84 2.76 -1.26 13.40
C PRO A 84 2.10 -2.63 13.63
N VAL A 85 2.73 -3.67 13.10
CA VAL A 85 2.24 -5.05 13.16
C VAL A 85 2.99 -5.77 14.26
N ASP A 86 2.24 -6.33 15.19
CA ASP A 86 2.75 -7.13 16.29
C ASP A 86 2.92 -8.59 15.85
N GLU A 87 1.89 -9.16 15.21
CA GLU A 87 1.87 -10.57 14.82
C GLU A 87 1.13 -10.84 13.50
N GLY A 88 1.60 -11.84 12.75
CA GLY A 88 0.88 -12.44 11.64
C GLY A 88 -0.07 -13.54 12.11
N LEU A 89 -1.37 -13.27 12.11
CA LEU A 89 -2.40 -14.21 12.58
C LEU A 89 -2.78 -15.28 11.55
N GLN A 90 -2.82 -14.91 10.27
CA GLN A 90 -3.22 -15.82 9.19
C GLN A 90 -2.28 -15.71 8.00
N PRO A 91 -1.64 -16.82 7.56
CA PRO A 91 -0.79 -16.82 6.38
C PRO A 91 -1.60 -16.56 5.12
N PRO A 92 -0.95 -16.29 3.97
CA PRO A 92 -1.64 -15.99 2.73
C PRO A 92 -2.62 -17.10 2.32
N GLN A 93 -3.87 -16.71 2.09
CA GLN A 93 -4.92 -17.57 1.56
C GLN A 93 -5.46 -16.99 0.27
N SER A 94 -5.90 -17.86 -0.65
CA SER A 94 -6.56 -17.41 -1.87
C SER A 94 -7.85 -16.68 -1.52
N ALA A 95 -8.01 -15.48 -2.03
CA ALA A 95 -9.22 -14.68 -1.85
C ALA A 95 -10.09 -14.72 -3.11
N ASP A 96 -11.40 -14.57 -2.93
CA ASP A 96 -12.31 -14.39 -4.06
C ASP A 96 -12.12 -12.99 -4.67
N PRO A 97 -11.77 -12.88 -5.96
CA PRO A 97 -11.66 -11.59 -6.66
C PRO A 97 -12.91 -10.71 -6.57
N LYS A 98 -14.10 -11.33 -6.41
CA LYS A 98 -15.36 -10.60 -6.26
C LYS A 98 -15.51 -9.93 -4.90
N GLN A 99 -14.91 -10.51 -3.85
CA GLN A 99 -14.90 -9.94 -2.50
C GLN A 99 -13.89 -8.80 -2.42
N VAL A 100 -12.70 -9.03 -2.97
CA VAL A 100 -11.63 -8.02 -3.05
C VAL A 100 -11.82 -7.18 -4.32
N LYS A 101 -12.92 -6.41 -4.38
CA LYS A 101 -13.28 -5.62 -5.57
C LYS A 101 -12.15 -4.69 -5.99
N GLY A 102 -11.51 -4.87 -7.16
CA GLY A 102 -10.61 -3.86 -7.74
C GLY A 102 -9.38 -4.42 -8.44
N ARG A 103 -8.36 -3.56 -8.60
CA ARG A 103 -7.18 -3.79 -9.45
C ARG A 103 -6.04 -4.59 -8.77
N LEU A 104 -6.36 -5.67 -8.06
CA LEU A 104 -5.35 -6.58 -7.47
C LEU A 104 -5.06 -7.82 -8.36
N GLY A 105 -5.63 -7.87 -9.56
CA GLY A 105 -5.47 -8.99 -10.49
C GLY A 105 -6.46 -10.13 -10.23
N ASP A 106 -6.27 -11.23 -10.95
CA ASP A 106 -7.23 -12.35 -11.01
C ASP A 106 -7.08 -13.36 -9.86
N LYS A 107 -5.96 -13.30 -9.14
CA LYS A 107 -5.63 -14.23 -8.05
C LYS A 107 -5.19 -13.44 -6.81
N PRO A 108 -6.08 -12.68 -6.17
CA PRO A 108 -5.73 -11.98 -4.95
C PRO A 108 -5.51 -12.97 -3.81
N VAL A 109 -4.62 -12.61 -2.89
CA VAL A 109 -4.39 -13.33 -1.64
C VAL A 109 -4.74 -12.44 -0.47
N THR A 110 -5.28 -13.01 0.60
CA THR A 110 -5.56 -12.33 1.86
C THR A 110 -4.74 -12.92 2.98
N MET A 111 -4.35 -12.06 3.92
CA MET A 111 -3.61 -12.40 5.12
C MET A 111 -4.09 -11.51 6.26
N GLN A 112 -3.95 -11.98 7.50
CA GLN A 112 -4.40 -11.25 8.67
C GLN A 112 -3.24 -10.93 9.59
N PHE A 113 -3.26 -9.71 10.11
CA PHE A 113 -2.25 -9.18 11.01
C PHE A 113 -2.92 -8.56 12.22
N GLN A 114 -2.30 -8.74 13.38
CA GLN A 114 -2.61 -8.01 14.59
C GLN A 114 -1.70 -6.79 14.70
N LEU A 115 -2.28 -5.64 14.99
CA LEU A 115 -1.53 -4.42 15.27
C LEU A 115 -1.20 -4.31 16.77
N ASP A 116 -0.25 -3.44 17.13
CA ASP A 116 0.14 -3.17 18.53
C ASP A 116 -1.05 -2.77 19.43
N ASP A 117 -2.09 -2.17 18.86
CA ASP A 117 -3.31 -1.77 19.58
C ASP A 117 -4.35 -2.91 19.70
N SER A 118 -3.94 -4.14 19.37
CA SER A 118 -4.78 -5.34 19.28
C SER A 118 -5.84 -5.32 18.17
N THR A 119 -5.86 -4.31 17.31
CA THR A 119 -6.74 -4.30 16.13
C THR A 119 -6.32 -5.39 15.17
N ILE A 120 -7.28 -6.13 14.62
CA ILE A 120 -7.04 -7.12 13.57
C ILE A 120 -7.37 -6.52 12.22
N ILE A 121 -6.40 -6.50 11.33
CA ILE A 121 -6.57 -6.07 9.94
C ILE A 121 -6.44 -7.25 8.99
N GLU A 122 -7.20 -7.20 7.91
CA GLU A 122 -7.01 -8.10 6.77
C GLU A 122 -6.40 -7.30 5.62
N VAL A 123 -5.28 -7.81 5.12
CA VAL A 123 -4.56 -7.28 3.98
C VAL A 123 -4.81 -8.19 2.79
N ALA A 124 -5.29 -7.61 1.70
CA ALA A 124 -5.35 -8.28 0.40
C ALA A 124 -4.26 -7.73 -0.51
N ALA A 125 -3.51 -8.62 -1.17
CA ALA A 125 -2.49 -8.27 -2.15
C ALA A 125 -2.71 -9.03 -3.46
N ALA A 126 -2.01 -8.62 -4.51
CA ALA A 126 -1.93 -9.43 -5.73
C ALA A 126 -1.18 -10.73 -5.43
N GLY A 127 -1.59 -11.85 -6.03
CA GLY A 127 -0.95 -13.15 -5.77
C GLY A 127 0.53 -13.19 -6.17
N GLU A 128 0.92 -12.46 -7.20
CA GLU A 128 2.32 -12.25 -7.61
C GLU A 128 3.16 -11.50 -6.55
N ASP A 129 2.50 -10.64 -5.75
CA ASP A 129 3.13 -9.86 -4.69
C ASP A 129 3.01 -10.56 -3.32
N SER A 130 2.49 -11.78 -3.25
CA SER A 130 2.21 -12.50 -1.99
C SER A 130 3.44 -12.59 -1.07
N THR A 131 4.62 -12.85 -1.64
CA THR A 131 5.87 -12.94 -0.87
C THR A 131 6.28 -11.59 -0.27
N LEU A 132 6.07 -10.49 -0.99
CA LEU A 132 6.34 -9.15 -0.46
C LEU A 132 5.32 -8.78 0.60
N ALA A 133 4.04 -9.09 0.36
CA ALA A 133 2.95 -8.73 1.25
C ALA A 133 3.02 -9.44 2.62
N GLN A 134 3.58 -10.65 2.65
CA GLN A 134 3.83 -11.41 3.88
C GLN A 134 4.72 -10.70 4.90
N GLY A 135 5.65 -9.86 4.43
CA GLY A 135 6.58 -9.17 5.31
C GLY A 135 7.45 -10.11 6.14
N PRO A 136 7.98 -9.65 7.28
CA PRO A 136 8.86 -10.46 8.14
C PRO A 136 8.12 -11.59 8.88
N PHE A 137 6.79 -11.59 8.91
CA PHE A 137 5.99 -12.49 9.76
C PHE A 137 5.78 -13.89 9.17
N PHE A 138 5.84 -14.01 7.84
CA PHE A 138 5.60 -15.28 7.15
C PHE A 138 6.71 -15.70 6.17
N ALA A 139 7.76 -14.87 6.01
CA ALA A 139 8.87 -15.11 5.08
C ALA A 139 9.59 -16.46 5.30
N ASP A 140 9.73 -16.90 6.56
CA ASP A 140 10.46 -18.10 6.95
C ASP A 140 9.72 -19.43 6.67
N SER A 141 8.46 -19.37 6.24
CA SER A 141 7.67 -20.58 5.94
C SER A 141 8.15 -21.32 4.67
N SER A 142 9.05 -20.72 3.89
CA SER A 142 9.53 -21.26 2.60
C SER A 142 10.88 -21.97 2.64
N GLU A 143 11.65 -21.92 3.73
CA GLU A 143 12.99 -22.56 3.84
C GLU A 143 13.00 -23.96 4.47
N SER A 144 11.87 -24.48 4.95
CA SER A 144 11.83 -25.75 5.71
C SER A 144 11.61 -27.04 4.87
N VAL A 145 11.69 -26.99 3.54
CA VAL A 145 11.58 -28.19 2.67
C VAL A 145 12.84 -28.38 1.82
N SER A 146 13.96 -28.70 2.47
CA SER A 146 15.06 -29.42 1.82
C SER A 146 15.93 -30.16 2.85
N ILE A 147 15.39 -31.26 3.38
CA ILE A 147 16.22 -32.34 3.93
C ILE A 147 16.03 -33.55 3.02
N ARG A 148 17.01 -33.78 2.16
CA ARG A 148 17.36 -35.09 1.62
C ARG A 148 18.87 -35.23 1.55
#